data_AF-A0A7V7KH34-F1
#
_entry.id   AF-A0A7V7KH34-F1
#
_cell.length_a   1.000
_cell.length_b   1.000
_cell.length_c   1.000
_cell.angle_alpha   90.00
_cell.angle_beta   90.00
_cell.angle_gamma   90.00
#
_symmetry.space_group_name_H-M   'P 1'
#
loop_
_entity.id
_entity.type
_entity.pdbx_description
1 polymer ?
#
loop_
_entity_poly.entity_id
_entity_poly.type
_entity_poly.pdbx_seq_one_letter_code
_entity_poly.pdbx_strand_id
1 'polypeptide(L)'
;MPEPSLRSCLAPWLHLFARRRRRLVLGTLLLAITHASAVGLLALSGWFITASALTGLALAAGLAASLDVYVPGGGIRFFALSRTVSRYGERLYNHDTVLRFLADLRGRLFAVMTRLDERSLARQRASDWLNRLTADIDTLDSLFLRLLAPPLVALLTVLLVAALLAVWLPWLGIVVAAMLLFAWGWLTTGQAWLGMGASRRLVAHLQRLRGQLIEHLQGQAELEAYASQGWHRQRIEAQEARLQFDQRFLARLAGFGVALVNLTVGLAMLAALWLAALAWQQDAISGAVMVLMPLAVLACGEALALLPVAFTHLGATRGAAERLNALVRAGKTRGMAGSEPLPAGPLSLSLCNVSLSYPGALQPALHGIDLTLAPGRRLALIGASGAGKSSVAALIARRLPPSEGEIVLGGVPLAQIEERALRERLALLGQRVDLFQGSLAANLRLAAPQASETSLWQALAWVALDEWARQLPHGLETPVGEGGRALSGGQARRVALARLWLRDPGLVILDEPFAGLDVDTVTRLRPRLDAWLEGRSAIYLVHQLDGGDFDPPGVSHVAHLVQGKLTVCANRGHPSG
;
A
#
# COMPACT_ATOMS: atom_id res chain seq x y z
N MET A 1 -8.80 -5.27 22.40
CA MET A 1 -8.01 -4.02 22.43
C MET A 1 -8.95 -2.87 22.07
N PRO A 2 -8.95 -1.74 22.80
CA PRO A 2 -9.76 -0.59 22.43
C PRO A 2 -9.38 -0.12 21.03
N GLU A 3 -10.37 0.23 20.20
CA GLU A 3 -10.09 0.76 18.87
C GLU A 3 -9.23 2.03 19.00
N PRO A 4 -8.13 2.13 18.23
CA PRO A 4 -7.29 3.32 18.27
C PRO A 4 -8.11 4.56 17.88
N SER A 5 -7.93 5.64 18.63
CA SER A 5 -8.61 6.91 18.33
C SER A 5 -8.30 7.38 16.91
N LEU A 6 -9.26 8.06 16.27
CA LEU A 6 -9.06 8.60 14.91
C LEU A 6 -7.81 9.49 14.81
N ARG A 7 -7.53 10.28 15.85
CA ARG A 7 -6.33 11.10 15.95
C ARG A 7 -5.06 10.25 15.92
N SER A 8 -5.00 9.19 16.74
CA SER A 8 -3.83 8.30 16.78
C SER A 8 -3.59 7.55 15.45
N CYS A 9 -4.66 7.22 14.72
CA CYS A 9 -4.54 6.58 13.41
C CYS A 9 -4.00 7.52 12.33
N LEU A 10 -4.46 8.78 12.32
CA LEU A 10 -4.09 9.74 11.28
C LEU A 10 -2.81 10.52 11.61
N ALA A 11 -2.41 10.62 12.87
CA ALA A 11 -1.24 11.40 13.30
C ALA A 11 0.06 11.09 12.55
N PRO A 12 0.48 9.82 12.32
CA PRO A 12 1.69 9.52 11.57
C PRO A 12 1.66 10.12 10.15
N TRP A 13 0.50 10.08 9.51
CA TRP A 13 0.29 10.58 8.16
C TRP A 13 0.25 12.10 8.13
N LEU A 14 -0.43 12.73 9.09
CA LEU A 14 -0.43 14.19 9.27
C LEU A 14 1.00 14.73 9.50
N HIS A 15 1.84 14.03 10.26
CA HIS A 15 3.24 14.39 10.43
C HIS A 15 4.05 14.28 9.12
N LEU A 16 3.76 13.30 8.27
CA LEU A 16 4.39 13.20 6.96
C LEU A 16 3.97 14.34 6.03
N PHE A 17 2.68 14.70 6.03
CA PHE A 17 2.18 15.88 5.33
C PHE A 17 2.83 17.17 5.85
N ALA A 18 3.00 17.32 7.17
CA ALA A 18 3.64 18.49 7.77
C ALA A 18 5.08 18.73 7.30
N ARG A 19 5.81 17.69 6.86
CA ARG A 19 7.14 17.87 6.23
C ARG A 19 7.09 18.69 4.95
N ARG A 20 5.94 18.71 4.27
CA ARG A 20 5.68 19.50 3.05
C ARG A 20 4.83 20.75 3.34
N ARG A 21 4.87 21.29 4.58
CA ARG A 21 4.03 22.41 5.04
C ARG A 21 3.95 23.60 4.07
N ARG A 22 5.08 24.00 3.47
CA ARG A 22 5.13 25.13 2.54
C ARG A 22 4.23 24.91 1.34
N ARG A 23 4.23 23.69 0.80
CA ARG A 23 3.39 23.35 -0.35
C ARG A 23 1.92 23.30 0.04
N LEU A 24 1.60 22.68 1.18
CA LEU A 24 0.22 22.57 1.66
C LEU A 24 -0.40 23.94 1.98
N VAL A 25 0.38 24.84 2.60
CA VAL A 25 -0.05 26.20 2.90
C VAL A 25 -0.26 26.99 1.62
N LEU A 26 0.67 26.95 0.66
CA LEU A 26 0.52 27.65 -0.61
C LEU A 26 -0.71 27.15 -1.39
N GLY A 27 -0.91 25.84 -1.45
CA GLY A 27 -2.06 25.22 -2.11
C GLY A 27 -3.40 25.59 -1.45
N THR A 28 -3.43 25.63 -0.12
CA THR A 28 -4.61 26.05 0.65
C THR A 28 -4.89 27.55 0.48
N LEU A 29 -3.83 28.37 0.41
CA LEU A 29 -3.92 29.80 0.15
C LEU A 29 -4.49 30.07 -1.26
N LEU A 30 -4.01 29.36 -2.28
CA LEU A 30 -4.55 29.47 -3.65
C LEU A 30 -6.03 29.10 -3.69
N LEU A 31 -6.43 28.02 -2.99
CA LEU A 31 -7.84 27.64 -2.85
C LEU A 31 -8.65 28.74 -2.15
N ALA A 32 -8.14 29.33 -1.07
CA ALA A 32 -8.78 30.44 -0.38
C ALA A 32 -8.93 31.67 -1.27
N ILE A 33 -7.91 32.03 -2.05
CA ILE A 33 -7.95 33.13 -3.03
C ILE A 33 -9.00 32.85 -4.11
N THR A 34 -9.12 31.61 -4.58
CA THR A 34 -10.16 31.23 -5.56
C THR A 34 -11.56 31.47 -5.01
N HIS A 35 -11.85 31.01 -3.79
CA HIS A 35 -13.16 31.21 -3.18
C HIS A 35 -13.43 32.68 -2.83
N ALA A 36 -12.46 33.40 -2.27
CA ALA A 36 -12.58 34.83 -2.01
C ALA A 36 -12.83 35.62 -3.30
N SER A 37 -12.16 35.27 -4.39
CA SER A 37 -12.38 35.90 -5.70
C SER A 37 -13.74 35.54 -6.30
N ALA A 38 -14.25 34.33 -6.05
CA ALA A 38 -15.61 33.95 -6.46
C ALA A 38 -16.68 34.77 -5.72
N VAL A 39 -16.51 34.97 -4.41
CA VAL A 39 -17.36 35.85 -3.58
C VAL A 39 -17.30 37.28 -4.10
N GLY A 40 -16.09 37.83 -4.24
CA GLY A 40 -15.89 39.20 -4.72
C GLY A 40 -16.49 39.43 -6.10
N LEU A 41 -16.32 38.48 -7.02
CA LEU A 41 -16.88 38.54 -8.37
C LEU A 41 -18.41 38.61 -8.34
N LEU A 42 -19.09 37.71 -7.62
CA LEU A 42 -20.55 37.67 -7.57
C LEU A 42 -21.13 38.91 -6.85
N ALA A 43 -20.55 39.27 -5.70
CA ALA A 43 -20.99 40.38 -4.88
C ALA A 43 -20.84 41.73 -5.61
N LEU A 44 -19.65 41.99 -6.19
CA LEU A 44 -19.36 43.25 -6.89
C LEU A 44 -20.10 43.35 -8.23
N SER A 45 -20.30 42.23 -8.94
CA SER A 45 -21.09 42.24 -10.18
C SER A 45 -22.55 42.60 -9.89
N GLY A 46 -23.14 42.02 -8.85
CA GLY A 46 -24.49 42.37 -8.41
C GLY A 46 -24.62 43.85 -8.05
N TRP A 47 -23.69 44.35 -7.24
CA TRP A 47 -23.61 45.75 -6.88
C TRP A 47 -23.54 46.66 -8.12
N PHE A 48 -22.65 46.34 -9.06
CA PHE A 48 -22.42 47.17 -10.26
C PHE A 48 -23.62 47.18 -11.20
N ILE A 49 -24.28 46.04 -11.40
CA ILE A 49 -25.50 45.94 -12.21
C ILE A 49 -26.61 46.80 -11.59
N THR A 50 -26.83 46.70 -10.28
CA THR A 50 -27.87 47.47 -9.59
C THR A 50 -27.55 48.97 -9.56
N ALA A 51 -26.30 49.36 -9.31
CA ALA A 51 -25.88 50.77 -9.34
C ALA A 51 -26.07 51.39 -10.73
N SER A 52 -25.76 50.64 -11.80
CA SER A 52 -25.97 51.07 -13.18
C SER A 52 -27.46 51.25 -13.48
N ALA A 53 -28.31 50.31 -13.06
CA ALA A 53 -29.75 50.40 -13.24
C ALA A 53 -30.36 51.62 -12.51
N LEU A 54 -29.99 51.81 -11.24
CA LEU A 54 -30.48 52.94 -10.44
C LEU A 54 -30.02 54.29 -11.01
N THR A 55 -28.77 54.40 -11.46
CA THR A 55 -28.25 55.63 -12.09
C THR A 55 -28.97 55.91 -13.41
N GLY A 56 -29.22 54.89 -14.23
CA GLY A 56 -29.97 55.04 -15.48
C GLY A 56 -31.41 55.50 -15.25
N LEU A 57 -32.09 54.96 -14.23
CA LEU A 57 -33.43 55.41 -13.85
C LEU A 57 -33.44 56.85 -13.35
N ALA A 58 -32.45 57.26 -12.54
CA ALA A 58 -32.32 58.64 -12.07
C ALA A 58 -32.13 59.63 -13.23
N LEU A 59 -31.24 59.30 -14.18
CA LEU A 59 -31.04 60.10 -15.39
C LEU A 59 -32.30 60.22 -16.24
N ALA A 60 -33.04 59.11 -16.42
CA ALA A 60 -34.30 59.11 -17.16
C ALA A 60 -35.39 59.95 -16.48
N ALA A 61 -35.37 60.06 -15.15
CA ALA A 61 -36.24 60.92 -14.36
C ALA A 61 -35.79 62.40 -14.34
N GLY A 62 -34.71 62.76 -15.06
CA GLY A 62 -34.18 64.12 -15.12
C GLY A 62 -33.30 64.53 -13.92
N LEU A 63 -32.90 63.58 -13.08
CA LEU A 63 -31.98 63.84 -11.96
C LEU A 63 -30.53 63.78 -12.43
N ALA A 64 -29.70 64.71 -11.97
CA ALA A 64 -28.26 64.67 -12.21
C ALA A 64 -27.62 63.53 -11.40
N ALA A 65 -27.25 62.44 -12.08
CA ALA A 65 -26.61 61.28 -11.46
C ALA A 65 -25.38 60.84 -12.29
N SER A 66 -24.31 60.42 -11.60
CA SER A 66 -23.08 59.93 -12.21
C SER A 66 -22.63 58.64 -11.55
N LEU A 67 -22.17 57.67 -12.33
CA LEU A 67 -21.65 56.40 -11.85
C LEU A 67 -20.19 56.21 -12.29
N ASP A 68 -19.31 55.93 -11.34
CA ASP A 68 -17.95 55.48 -11.66
C ASP A 68 -17.98 54.03 -12.14
N VAL A 69 -17.73 53.84 -13.44
CA VAL A 69 -17.70 52.53 -14.09
C VAL A 69 -16.32 51.86 -13.96
N TYR A 70 -15.26 52.64 -13.74
CA TYR A 70 -13.89 52.15 -13.82
C TYR A 70 -13.48 51.35 -12.58
N VAL A 71 -13.79 51.82 -11.38
CA VAL A 71 -13.47 51.11 -10.12
C VAL A 71 -14.19 49.74 -10.02
N PRO A 72 -15.53 49.65 -10.11
CA PRO A 72 -16.21 48.37 -10.05
C PRO A 72 -15.88 47.48 -11.25
N GLY A 73 -15.73 48.03 -12.46
CA GLY A 73 -15.30 47.28 -13.64
C GLY A 73 -13.88 46.70 -13.50
N GLY A 74 -12.95 47.46 -12.91
CA GLY A 74 -11.61 47.01 -12.58
C GLY A 74 -11.62 45.90 -11.52
N GLY A 75 -12.44 46.04 -10.48
CA GLY A 75 -12.61 45.03 -9.44
C GLY A 75 -13.20 43.71 -9.97
N ILE A 76 -14.22 43.78 -10.84
CA ILE A 76 -14.81 42.58 -11.48
C ILE A 76 -13.76 41.85 -12.31
N ARG A 77 -12.98 42.58 -13.12
CA ARG A 77 -11.87 42.00 -13.92
C ARG A 77 -10.80 41.39 -13.03
N PHE A 78 -10.43 42.07 -11.94
CA PHE A 78 -9.46 41.58 -10.97
C PHE A 78 -9.92 40.25 -10.36
N PHE A 79 -11.16 40.17 -9.86
CA PHE A 79 -11.70 38.94 -9.28
C PHE A 79 -11.86 37.83 -10.31
N ALA A 80 -12.28 38.13 -11.54
CA ALA A 80 -12.38 37.14 -12.62
C ALA A 80 -11.01 36.53 -12.96
N LEU A 81 -9.98 37.37 -13.13
CA LEU A 81 -8.62 36.92 -13.45
C LEU A 81 -7.99 36.20 -12.25
N SER A 82 -8.09 36.77 -11.05
CA SER A 82 -7.60 36.16 -9.81
C SER A 82 -8.21 34.79 -9.58
N ARG A 83 -9.53 34.64 -9.73
CA ARG A 83 -10.23 33.34 -9.63
C ARG A 83 -9.67 32.33 -10.63
N THR A 84 -9.47 32.74 -11.88
CA THR A 84 -8.99 31.84 -12.95
C THR A 84 -7.56 31.38 -12.70
N VAL A 85 -6.65 32.33 -12.42
CA VAL A 85 -5.23 32.05 -12.16
C VAL A 85 -5.07 31.23 -10.88
N SER A 86 -5.73 31.62 -9.79
CA SER A 86 -5.66 30.89 -8.52
C SER A 86 -6.24 29.49 -8.63
N ARG A 87 -7.35 29.29 -9.34
CA ARG A 87 -7.94 27.95 -9.54
C ARG A 87 -7.05 27.04 -10.37
N TYR A 88 -6.42 27.58 -11.42
CA TYR A 88 -5.45 26.82 -12.21
C TYR A 88 -4.23 26.44 -11.36
N GLY A 89 -3.67 27.42 -10.65
CA GLY A 89 -2.52 27.21 -9.76
C GLY A 89 -2.81 26.23 -8.63
N GLU A 90 -3.97 26.38 -7.96
CA GLU A 90 -4.47 25.50 -6.91
C GLU A 90 -4.54 24.06 -7.41
N ARG A 91 -5.23 23.81 -8.53
CA ARG A 91 -5.39 22.46 -9.08
C ARG A 91 -4.06 21.82 -9.41
N LEU A 92 -3.18 22.53 -10.13
CA LEU A 92 -1.89 22.01 -10.52
C LEU A 92 -1.02 21.69 -9.29
N TYR A 93 -0.97 22.63 -8.34
CA TYR A 93 -0.06 22.55 -7.22
C TYR A 93 -0.51 21.56 -6.14
N ASN A 94 -1.81 21.50 -5.86
CA ASN A 94 -2.39 20.54 -4.91
C ASN A 94 -2.27 19.11 -5.44
N HIS A 95 -2.62 18.86 -6.71
CA HIS A 95 -2.47 17.51 -7.29
C HIS A 95 -1.01 17.07 -7.37
N ASP A 96 -0.08 17.91 -7.87
CA ASP A 96 1.35 17.56 -7.90
C ASP A 96 1.89 17.24 -6.50
N THR A 97 1.49 18.02 -5.49
CA THR A 97 1.93 17.80 -4.11
C THR A 97 1.45 16.46 -3.56
N VAL A 98 0.20 16.09 -3.84
CA VAL A 98 -0.37 14.81 -3.40
C VAL A 98 0.24 13.65 -4.17
N LEU A 99 0.39 13.73 -5.50
CA LEU A 99 1.01 12.67 -6.30
C LEU A 99 2.45 12.37 -5.86
N ARG A 100 3.27 13.41 -5.63
CA ARG A 100 4.64 13.23 -5.09
C ARG A 100 4.63 12.60 -3.70
N PHE A 101 3.67 12.99 -2.85
CA PHE A 101 3.50 12.38 -1.54
C PHE A 101 3.17 10.88 -1.65
N LEU A 102 2.24 10.50 -2.53
CA LEU A 102 1.88 9.10 -2.75
C LEU A 102 3.05 8.29 -3.31
N ALA A 103 3.86 8.85 -4.22
CA ALA A 103 5.06 8.21 -4.75
C ALA A 103 6.10 7.91 -3.66
N ASP A 104 6.42 8.88 -2.81
CA ASP A 104 7.32 8.69 -1.67
C ASP A 104 6.79 7.62 -0.70
N LEU A 105 5.49 7.64 -0.46
CA LEU A 105 4.82 6.76 0.48
C LEU A 105 4.85 5.31 -0.02
N ARG A 106 4.59 5.10 -1.33
CA ARG A 106 4.78 3.80 -2.00
C ARG A 106 6.19 3.28 -1.83
N GLY A 107 7.21 4.12 -2.09
CA GLY A 107 8.61 3.73 -1.92
C GLY A 107 8.95 3.32 -0.49
N ARG A 108 8.48 4.09 0.51
CA ARG A 108 8.72 3.79 1.93
C ARG A 108 8.02 2.52 2.40
N LEU A 109 6.76 2.32 2.02
CA LEU A 109 6.02 1.12 2.40
C LEU A 109 6.57 -0.11 1.70
N PHE A 110 6.98 0.01 0.45
CA PHE A 110 7.69 -1.07 -0.25
C PHE A 110 8.99 -1.43 0.48
N ALA A 111 9.79 -0.44 0.89
CA ALA A 111 11.00 -0.67 1.68
C ALA A 111 10.75 -1.29 3.07
N VAL A 112 9.56 -1.10 3.64
CA VAL A 112 9.13 -1.80 4.86
C VAL A 112 8.77 -3.25 4.53
N MET A 113 8.04 -3.50 3.44
CA MET A 113 7.64 -4.84 3.01
C MET A 113 8.84 -5.73 2.70
N THR A 114 9.90 -5.20 2.09
CA THR A 114 11.13 -5.96 1.82
C THR A 114 11.86 -6.43 3.08
N ARG A 115 11.53 -5.86 4.24
CA ARG A 115 12.12 -6.22 5.54
C ARG A 115 11.24 -7.18 6.34
N LEU A 116 10.01 -7.49 5.89
CA LEU A 116 9.14 -8.41 6.61
C LEU A 116 9.66 -9.85 6.53
N ASP A 117 9.38 -10.65 7.56
CA ASP A 117 9.66 -12.08 7.59
C ASP A 117 8.61 -12.86 6.78
N GLU A 118 8.96 -14.09 6.40
CA GLU A 118 8.05 -14.93 5.61
C GLU A 118 6.72 -15.17 6.29
N ARG A 119 6.74 -15.31 7.62
CA ARG A 119 5.52 -15.49 8.42
C ARG A 119 4.57 -14.31 8.25
N SER A 120 5.08 -13.08 8.27
CA SER A 120 4.25 -11.88 8.11
C SER A 120 3.75 -11.73 6.68
N LEU A 121 4.58 -12.07 5.69
CA LEU A 121 4.19 -12.02 4.28
C LEU A 121 3.14 -13.08 3.92
N ALA A 122 3.30 -14.31 4.41
CA ALA A 122 2.42 -15.45 4.12
C ALA A 122 1.04 -15.34 4.78
N ARG A 123 0.86 -14.50 5.81
CA ARG A 123 -0.46 -14.26 6.44
C ARG A 123 -1.45 -13.55 5.51
N GLN A 124 -0.99 -12.97 4.40
CA GLN A 124 -1.84 -12.20 3.48
C GLN A 124 -1.61 -12.64 2.05
N ARG A 125 -2.64 -12.52 1.21
CA ARG A 125 -2.55 -12.84 -0.21
C ARG A 125 -1.72 -11.76 -0.92
N ALA A 126 -1.04 -12.11 -2.01
CA ALA A 126 -0.29 -11.14 -2.83
C ALA A 126 -1.18 -9.97 -3.30
N SER A 127 -2.44 -10.25 -3.60
CA SER A 127 -3.46 -9.24 -3.93
C SER A 127 -3.68 -8.21 -2.82
N ASP A 128 -3.59 -8.63 -1.56
CA ASP A 128 -3.81 -7.76 -0.41
C ASP A 128 -2.61 -6.82 -0.21
N TRP A 129 -1.41 -7.34 -0.44
CA TRP A 129 -0.19 -6.54 -0.47
C TRP A 129 -0.21 -5.50 -1.60
N LEU A 130 -0.67 -5.88 -2.79
CA LEU A 130 -0.83 -4.95 -3.90
C LEU A 130 -1.87 -3.87 -3.56
N ASN A 131 -3.04 -4.25 -3.03
CA ASN A 131 -4.08 -3.31 -2.63
C ASN A 131 -3.58 -2.32 -1.55
N ARG A 132 -2.68 -2.75 -0.66
CA ARG A 132 -2.03 -1.86 0.32
C ARG A 132 -1.10 -0.84 -0.34
N LEU A 133 -0.41 -1.19 -1.44
CA LEU A 133 0.48 -0.29 -2.18
C LEU A 133 -0.23 0.58 -3.23
N THR A 134 -1.49 0.26 -3.54
CA THR A 134 -2.32 1.01 -4.48
C THR A 134 -3.48 1.64 -3.74
N ALA A 135 -4.60 0.92 -3.61
CA ALA A 135 -5.87 1.42 -3.10
C ALA A 135 -5.78 2.07 -1.71
N ASP A 136 -5.10 1.45 -0.73
CA ASP A 136 -5.01 2.03 0.62
C ASP A 136 -4.20 3.33 0.62
N ILE A 137 -3.13 3.40 -0.16
CA ILE A 137 -2.34 4.63 -0.33
C ILE A 137 -3.16 5.68 -1.05
N ASP A 138 -3.85 5.30 -2.12
CA ASP A 138 -4.70 6.21 -2.88
C ASP A 138 -5.81 6.77 -1.99
N THR A 139 -6.44 5.99 -1.10
CA THR A 139 -7.43 6.56 -0.17
C THR A 139 -6.88 7.64 0.78
N LEU A 140 -5.56 7.68 1.02
CA LEU A 140 -4.94 8.76 1.80
C LEU A 140 -4.81 10.08 1.01
N ASP A 141 -5.00 10.08 -0.31
CA ASP A 141 -5.06 11.29 -1.14
C ASP A 141 -6.12 12.28 -0.65
N SER A 142 -7.25 11.72 -0.23
CA SER A 142 -8.46 12.40 0.18
C SER A 142 -8.28 13.13 1.50
N LEU A 143 -7.26 12.74 2.30
CA LEU A 143 -6.97 13.36 3.57
C LEU A 143 -6.68 14.86 3.39
N PHE A 144 -5.81 15.22 2.45
CA PHE A 144 -5.50 16.64 2.20
C PHE A 144 -6.56 17.30 1.32
N LEU A 145 -6.88 16.68 0.17
CA LEU A 145 -7.72 17.29 -0.86
C LEU A 145 -9.20 17.37 -0.51
N ARG A 146 -9.68 16.58 0.46
CA ARG A 146 -11.09 16.55 0.85
C ARG A 146 -11.30 16.87 2.33
N LEU A 147 -10.48 16.31 3.22
CA LEU A 147 -10.73 16.35 4.67
C LEU A 147 -10.02 17.49 5.43
N LEU A 148 -9.00 18.13 4.84
CA LEU A 148 -8.24 19.19 5.50
C LEU A 148 -8.41 20.56 4.82
N ALA A 149 -8.05 20.68 3.54
CA ALA A 149 -8.04 21.99 2.86
C ALA A 149 -9.46 22.56 2.61
N PRO A 150 -10.42 21.81 2.03
CA PRO A 150 -11.75 22.35 1.77
C PRO A 150 -12.54 22.78 3.01
N PRO A 151 -12.58 22.04 4.14
CA PRO A 151 -13.26 22.48 5.35
C PRO A 151 -12.67 23.77 5.92
N LEU A 152 -11.34 23.91 5.89
CA LEU A 152 -10.66 25.12 6.34
C LEU A 152 -11.02 26.31 5.45
N VAL A 153 -10.97 26.14 4.12
CA VAL A 153 -11.31 27.23 3.19
C VAL A 153 -12.80 27.57 3.23
N ALA A 154 -13.69 26.60 3.39
CA ALA A 154 -15.10 26.85 3.61
C ALA A 154 -15.35 27.68 4.88
N LEU A 155 -14.67 27.35 5.99
CA LEU A 155 -14.74 28.13 7.23
C LEU A 155 -14.27 29.57 6.99
N LEU A 156 -13.10 29.75 6.36
CA LEU A 156 -12.57 31.08 6.04
C LEU A 156 -13.51 31.89 5.12
N THR A 157 -14.19 31.21 4.19
CA THR A 157 -15.14 31.85 3.25
C THR A 157 -16.40 32.31 3.99
N VAL A 158 -16.95 31.48 4.88
CA VAL A 158 -18.08 31.85 5.75
C VAL A 158 -17.74 33.06 6.62
N LEU A 159 -16.55 33.05 7.25
CA LEU A 159 -16.08 34.17 8.06
C LEU A 159 -15.85 35.44 7.24
N LEU A 160 -15.28 35.32 6.04
CA LEU A 160 -15.07 36.43 5.12
C LEU A 160 -16.40 37.09 4.72
N VAL A 161 -17.39 36.28 4.35
CA VAL A 161 -18.71 36.79 3.94
C VAL A 161 -19.44 37.40 5.12
N ALA A 162 -19.43 36.77 6.29
CA ALA A 162 -20.02 37.35 7.49
C ALA A 162 -19.38 38.71 7.85
N ALA A 163 -18.05 38.81 7.79
CA ALA A 163 -17.33 40.04 8.03
C ALA A 163 -17.67 41.12 6.99
N LEU A 164 -17.77 40.75 5.70
CA LEU A 164 -18.18 41.66 4.63
C LEU A 164 -19.59 42.23 4.89
N LEU A 165 -20.55 41.39 5.26
CA LEU A 165 -21.92 41.83 5.57
C LEU A 165 -21.95 42.74 6.80
N ALA A 166 -21.11 42.44 7.81
CA ALA A 166 -21.03 43.21 9.05
C ALA A 166 -20.50 44.64 8.87
N VAL A 167 -19.84 44.95 7.75
CA VAL A 167 -19.39 46.32 7.42
C VAL A 167 -20.57 47.29 7.37
N TRP A 168 -21.72 46.86 6.84
CA TRP A 168 -22.92 47.68 6.74
C TRP A 168 -23.97 47.31 7.79
N LEU A 169 -24.18 46.01 8.02
CA LEU A 169 -25.20 45.49 8.93
C LEU A 169 -24.58 44.43 9.86
N PRO A 170 -24.02 44.81 11.02
CA PRO A 170 -23.36 43.89 11.94
C PRO A 170 -24.24 42.70 12.37
N TRP A 171 -25.52 42.98 12.64
CA TRP A 171 -26.51 41.96 12.99
C TRP A 171 -26.69 40.92 11.87
N LEU A 172 -26.78 41.35 10.61
CA LEU A 172 -26.93 40.44 9.48
C LEU A 172 -25.72 39.51 9.35
N GLY A 173 -24.51 40.07 9.52
CA GLY A 173 -23.27 39.28 9.54
C GLY A 173 -23.30 38.18 10.61
N ILE A 174 -23.79 38.47 11.82
CA ILE A 174 -23.91 37.51 12.92
C ILE A 174 -24.93 36.41 12.58
N VAL A 175 -26.10 36.76 12.03
CA VAL A 175 -27.13 35.78 11.64
C VAL A 175 -26.62 34.82 10.58
N VAL A 176 -26.04 35.37 9.51
CA VAL A 176 -25.51 34.56 8.41
C VAL A 176 -24.35 33.70 8.90
N ALA A 177 -23.46 34.23 9.75
CA ALA A 177 -22.41 33.44 10.38
C ALA A 177 -22.99 32.29 11.18
N ALA A 178 -23.96 32.53 12.05
CA ALA A 178 -24.57 31.49 12.88
C ALA A 178 -25.19 30.36 12.04
N MET A 179 -25.94 30.71 10.98
CA MET A 179 -26.57 29.73 10.09
C MET A 179 -25.53 28.90 9.31
N LEU A 180 -24.54 29.55 8.71
CA LEU A 180 -23.55 28.87 7.87
C LEU A 180 -22.50 28.12 8.70
N LEU A 181 -22.12 28.60 9.89
CA LEU A 181 -21.24 27.89 10.82
C LEU A 181 -21.92 26.66 11.40
N PHE A 182 -23.23 26.72 11.68
CA PHE A 182 -24.00 25.55 12.05
C PHE A 182 -23.97 24.49 10.94
N ALA A 183 -24.24 24.89 9.69
CA ALA A 183 -24.16 24.00 8.53
C ALA A 183 -22.75 23.39 8.39
N TRP A 184 -21.70 24.22 8.45
CA TRP A 184 -20.31 23.77 8.39
C TRP A 184 -19.95 22.77 9.51
N GLY A 185 -20.38 23.05 10.74
CA GLY A 185 -20.15 22.17 11.89
C GLY A 185 -20.83 20.81 11.72
N TRP A 186 -22.09 20.79 11.27
CA TRP A 186 -22.80 19.55 10.99
C TRP A 186 -22.18 18.77 9.83
N LEU A 187 -21.84 19.45 8.73
CA LEU A 187 -21.25 18.82 7.54
C LEU A 187 -19.88 18.19 7.81
N THR A 188 -19.10 18.78 8.72
CA THR A 188 -17.78 18.26 9.09
C THR A 188 -17.88 17.18 10.16
N THR A 189 -18.57 17.44 11.27
CA THR A 189 -18.58 16.55 12.44
C THR A 189 -19.74 15.54 12.43
N GLY A 190 -20.95 15.99 12.08
CA GLY A 190 -22.16 15.15 12.05
C GLY A 190 -22.07 14.07 10.97
N GLN A 191 -21.69 14.46 9.74
CA GLN A 191 -21.49 13.48 8.67
C GLN A 191 -20.35 12.51 8.95
N ALA A 192 -19.25 13.00 9.53
CA ALA A 192 -18.15 12.14 9.95
C ALA A 192 -18.63 11.11 10.96
N TRP A 193 -19.36 11.54 11.99
CA TRP A 193 -19.85 10.66 13.05
C TRP A 193 -20.82 9.60 12.53
N LEU A 194 -21.83 10.00 11.76
CA LEU A 194 -22.83 9.08 11.19
C LEU A 194 -22.25 8.17 10.10
N GLY A 195 -21.35 8.68 9.26
CA GLY A 195 -20.83 7.97 8.09
C GLY A 195 -19.67 7.03 8.40
N MET A 196 -18.91 7.23 9.47
CA MET A 196 -17.64 6.52 9.69
C MET A 196 -17.79 5.00 9.78
N GLY A 197 -18.80 4.52 10.49
CA GLY A 197 -19.07 3.09 10.64
C GLY A 197 -19.44 2.43 9.30
N ALA A 198 -20.43 3.00 8.61
CA ALA A 198 -20.87 2.51 7.30
C ALA A 198 -19.76 2.57 6.25
N SER A 199 -18.95 3.64 6.24
CA SER A 199 -17.81 3.82 5.33
C SER A 199 -16.73 2.76 5.52
N ARG A 200 -16.42 2.38 6.77
CA ARG A 200 -15.50 1.26 7.04
C ARG A 200 -16.09 -0.08 6.62
N ARG A 201 -17.35 -0.34 6.97
CA ARG A 201 -18.03 -1.58 6.61
C ARG A 201 -18.12 -1.75 5.10
N LEU A 202 -18.41 -0.68 4.36
CA LEU A 202 -18.46 -0.68 2.90
C LEU A 202 -17.14 -1.21 2.28
N VAL A 203 -15.99 -0.69 2.73
CA VAL A 203 -14.67 -1.18 2.27
C VAL A 203 -14.47 -2.65 2.64
N ALA A 204 -14.86 -3.04 3.86
CA ALA A 204 -14.74 -4.43 4.30
C ALA A 204 -15.64 -5.38 3.48
N HIS A 205 -16.87 -4.97 3.17
CA HIS A 205 -17.80 -5.74 2.32
C HIS A 205 -17.27 -5.85 0.89
N LEU A 206 -16.70 -4.78 0.32
CA LEU A 206 -16.09 -4.82 -1.01
C LEU A 206 -14.91 -5.82 -1.09
N GLN A 207 -14.05 -5.84 -0.07
CA GLN A 207 -12.93 -6.79 -0.02
C GLN A 207 -13.41 -8.24 0.13
N ARG A 208 -14.42 -8.50 0.97
CA ARG A 208 -15.03 -9.83 1.11
C ARG A 208 -15.69 -10.28 -0.19
N LEU A 209 -16.44 -9.41 -0.85
CA LEU A 209 -17.10 -9.68 -2.12
C LEU A 209 -16.06 -10.04 -3.20
N ARG A 210 -14.99 -9.26 -3.34
CA ARG A 210 -13.88 -9.56 -4.25
C ARG A 210 -13.24 -10.91 -3.94
N GLY A 211 -13.01 -11.22 -2.67
CA GLY A 211 -12.48 -12.52 -2.24
C GLY A 211 -13.37 -13.68 -2.67
N GLN A 212 -14.68 -13.59 -2.39
CA GLN A 212 -15.65 -14.61 -2.76
C GLN A 212 -15.81 -14.76 -4.27
N LEU A 213 -15.73 -13.67 -5.04
CA LEU A 213 -15.77 -13.74 -6.50
C LEU A 213 -14.55 -14.46 -7.08
N ILE A 214 -13.35 -14.17 -6.55
CA ILE A 214 -12.13 -14.88 -6.96
C ILE A 214 -12.24 -16.36 -6.60
N GLU A 215 -12.71 -16.69 -5.40
CA GLU A 215 -12.92 -18.07 -4.95
C GLU A 215 -13.95 -18.80 -5.82
N HIS A 216 -15.04 -18.13 -6.21
CA HIS A 216 -16.03 -18.69 -7.12
C HIS A 216 -15.45 -19.02 -8.50
N LEU A 217 -14.66 -18.11 -9.06
CA LEU A 217 -14.05 -18.27 -10.38
C LEU A 217 -12.94 -19.33 -10.38
N GLN A 218 -12.11 -19.35 -9.34
CA GLN A 218 -11.04 -20.34 -9.21
C GLN A 218 -11.56 -21.74 -8.93
N GLY A 219 -12.62 -21.86 -8.13
CA GLY A 219 -13.25 -23.14 -7.78
C GLY A 219 -14.40 -23.53 -8.70
N GLN A 220 -14.49 -22.96 -9.91
CA GLN A 220 -15.66 -23.16 -10.78
C GLN A 220 -15.87 -24.64 -11.13
N ALA A 221 -14.79 -25.35 -11.45
CA ALA A 221 -14.84 -26.77 -11.81
C ALA A 221 -15.36 -27.62 -10.65
N GLU A 222 -14.89 -27.37 -9.43
CA GLU A 222 -15.36 -28.06 -8.23
C GLU A 222 -16.81 -27.71 -7.91
N LEU A 223 -17.17 -26.42 -7.97
CA LEU A 223 -18.55 -25.98 -7.72
C LEU A 223 -19.54 -26.61 -8.70
N GLU A 224 -19.14 -26.78 -9.96
CA GLU A 224 -19.93 -27.46 -11.00
C GLU A 224 -20.01 -28.97 -10.75
N ALA A 225 -18.88 -29.63 -10.47
CA ALA A 225 -18.83 -31.06 -10.17
C ALA A 225 -19.71 -31.45 -8.97
N TYR A 226 -19.77 -30.60 -7.93
CA TYR A 226 -20.60 -30.80 -6.74
C TYR A 226 -22.01 -30.17 -6.85
N ALA A 227 -22.40 -29.61 -8.00
CA ALA A 227 -23.67 -28.91 -8.21
C ALA A 227 -24.00 -27.86 -7.13
N SER A 228 -22.97 -27.20 -6.58
CA SER A 228 -23.08 -26.29 -5.42
C SER A 228 -23.01 -24.80 -5.80
N GLN A 229 -22.99 -24.49 -7.09
CA GLN A 229 -22.91 -23.11 -7.60
C GLN A 229 -24.03 -22.20 -7.05
N GLY A 230 -25.27 -22.69 -6.96
CA GLY A 230 -26.42 -21.92 -6.46
C GLY A 230 -26.24 -21.45 -5.02
N TRP A 231 -25.72 -22.32 -4.15
CA TRP A 231 -25.40 -21.97 -2.76
C TRP A 231 -24.31 -20.90 -2.67
N HIS A 232 -23.24 -21.04 -3.48
CA HIS A 232 -22.16 -20.07 -3.50
C HIS A 232 -22.62 -18.70 -4.02
N ARG A 233 -23.47 -18.70 -5.06
CA ARG A 233 -24.09 -17.51 -5.62
C ARG A 233 -24.94 -16.77 -4.58
N GLN A 234 -25.79 -17.47 -3.83
CA GLN A 234 -26.59 -16.86 -2.75
C GLN A 234 -25.72 -16.18 -1.69
N ARG A 235 -24.56 -16.73 -1.35
CA ARG A 235 -23.62 -16.09 -0.42
C ARG A 235 -23.03 -14.79 -0.99
N ILE A 236 -22.70 -14.77 -2.27
CA ILE A 236 -22.22 -13.56 -2.97
C ILE A 236 -23.33 -12.50 -2.98
N GLU A 237 -24.54 -12.87 -3.38
CA GLU A 237 -25.71 -11.97 -3.41
C GLU A 237 -26.01 -11.40 -2.01
N ALA A 238 -25.90 -12.21 -0.95
CA ALA A 238 -26.07 -11.74 0.42
C ALA A 238 -24.98 -10.75 0.87
N GLN A 239 -23.72 -10.91 0.41
CA GLN A 239 -22.67 -9.93 0.67
C GLN A 239 -22.85 -8.65 -0.14
N GLU A 240 -23.30 -8.77 -1.39
CA GLU A 240 -23.62 -7.64 -2.23
C GLU A 240 -24.76 -6.81 -1.63
N ALA A 241 -25.82 -7.45 -1.13
CA ALA A 241 -26.92 -6.74 -0.46
C ALA A 241 -26.44 -5.90 0.74
N ARG A 242 -25.48 -6.42 1.53
CA ARG A 242 -24.88 -5.69 2.66
C ARG A 242 -24.04 -4.50 2.19
N LEU A 243 -23.26 -4.68 1.11
CA LEU A 243 -22.52 -3.61 0.46
C LEU A 243 -23.46 -2.49 -0.03
N GLN A 244 -24.51 -2.87 -0.76
CA GLN A 244 -25.51 -1.94 -1.30
C GLN A 244 -26.24 -1.20 -0.18
N PHE A 245 -26.53 -1.84 0.96
CA PHE A 245 -27.14 -1.19 2.13
C PHE A 245 -26.27 -0.04 2.67
N ASP A 246 -25.00 -0.31 2.97
CA ASP A 246 -24.08 0.73 3.48
C ASP A 246 -23.82 1.81 2.41
N GLN A 247 -23.75 1.44 1.11
CA GLN A 247 -23.62 2.40 0.01
C GLN A 247 -24.83 3.33 -0.08
N ARG A 248 -26.06 2.80 -0.02
CA ARG A 248 -27.31 3.60 -0.04
C ARG A 248 -27.40 4.49 1.19
N PHE A 249 -27.00 4.00 2.36
CA PHE A 249 -26.96 4.80 3.59
C PHE A 249 -26.02 6.01 3.43
N LEU A 250 -24.78 5.80 2.95
CA LEU A 250 -23.83 6.89 2.73
C LEU A 250 -24.29 7.86 1.64
N ALA A 251 -24.90 7.36 0.56
CA ALA A 251 -25.45 8.20 -0.50
C ALA A 251 -26.61 9.08 0.01
N ARG A 252 -27.50 8.52 0.85
CA ARG A 252 -28.58 9.29 1.51
C ARG A 252 -28.02 10.33 2.47
N LEU A 253 -27.00 9.99 3.25
CA LEU A 253 -26.34 10.92 4.16
C LEU A 253 -25.66 12.08 3.40
N ALA A 254 -24.99 11.79 2.29
CA ALA A 254 -24.40 12.79 1.41
C ALA A 254 -25.50 13.66 0.76
N GLY A 255 -26.57 13.04 0.26
CA GLY A 255 -27.72 13.75 -0.32
C GLY A 255 -28.40 14.69 0.68
N PHE A 256 -28.58 14.25 1.93
CA PHE A 256 -29.06 15.11 3.02
C PHE A 256 -28.10 16.28 3.28
N GLY A 257 -26.79 16.05 3.23
CA GLY A 257 -25.80 17.12 3.34
C GLY A 257 -25.91 18.16 2.22
N VAL A 258 -26.09 17.74 0.97
CA VAL A 258 -26.32 18.65 -0.16
C VAL A 258 -27.62 19.44 0.03
N ALA A 259 -28.70 18.77 0.44
CA ALA A 259 -29.97 19.43 0.74
C ALA A 259 -29.82 20.47 1.86
N LEU A 260 -29.07 20.14 2.92
CA LEU A 260 -28.79 21.06 4.01
C LEU A 260 -27.98 22.28 3.56
N VAL A 261 -26.96 22.10 2.71
CA VAL A 261 -26.21 23.22 2.12
C VAL A 261 -27.15 24.13 1.34
N ASN A 262 -27.96 23.58 0.43
CA ASN A 262 -28.88 24.37 -0.39
C ASN A 262 -29.94 25.10 0.47
N LEU A 263 -30.49 24.42 1.48
CA LEU A 263 -31.46 25.01 2.40
C LEU A 263 -30.84 26.14 3.23
N THR A 264 -29.69 25.90 3.85
CA THR A 264 -29.05 26.88 4.73
C THR A 264 -28.52 28.09 3.97
N VAL A 265 -27.90 27.89 2.81
CA VAL A 265 -27.47 28.99 1.92
C VAL A 265 -28.68 29.74 1.37
N GLY A 266 -29.74 29.04 0.95
CA GLY A 266 -30.98 29.66 0.47
C GLY A 266 -31.68 30.49 1.54
N LEU A 267 -31.82 29.97 2.76
CA LEU A 267 -32.40 30.71 3.88
C LEU A 267 -31.53 31.90 4.30
N ALA A 268 -30.21 31.74 4.33
CA ALA A 268 -29.29 32.85 4.62
C ALA A 268 -29.34 33.94 3.54
N MET A 269 -29.48 33.56 2.27
CA MET A 269 -29.67 34.50 1.16
C MET A 269 -31.01 35.24 1.27
N LEU A 270 -32.10 34.55 1.62
CA LEU A 270 -33.40 35.18 1.85
C LEU A 270 -33.36 36.14 3.06
N ALA A 271 -32.72 35.74 4.16
CA ALA A 271 -32.53 36.60 5.32
C ALA A 271 -31.70 37.84 4.99
N ALA A 272 -30.62 37.67 4.21
CA ALA A 272 -29.80 38.77 3.73
C ALA A 272 -30.60 39.73 2.84
N LEU A 273 -31.38 39.21 1.89
CA LEU A 273 -32.23 40.04 1.04
C LEU A 273 -33.28 40.80 1.85
N TRP A 274 -33.97 40.11 2.77
CA TRP A 274 -35.03 40.71 3.59
C TRP A 274 -34.50 41.81 4.50
N LEU A 275 -33.44 41.53 5.26
CA LEU A 275 -32.84 42.50 6.19
C LEU A 275 -32.17 43.66 5.44
N ALA A 276 -31.55 43.39 4.30
CA ALA A 276 -31.00 44.44 3.46
C ALA A 276 -32.10 45.33 2.85
N ALA A 277 -33.23 44.75 2.45
CA ALA A 277 -34.37 45.52 1.95
C ALA A 277 -34.97 46.44 3.02
N LEU A 278 -35.09 45.96 4.26
CA LEU A 278 -35.51 46.80 5.40
C LEU A 278 -34.51 47.93 5.66
N ALA A 279 -33.21 47.64 5.64
CA ALA A 279 -32.18 48.66 5.80
C ALA A 279 -32.17 49.68 4.66
N TRP A 280 -32.45 49.24 3.43
CA TRP A 280 -32.57 50.13 2.27
C TRP A 280 -33.79 51.06 2.39
N GLN A 281 -34.94 50.55 2.84
CA GLN A 281 -36.14 51.37 3.10
C GLN A 281 -35.93 52.42 4.20
N GLN A 282 -35.00 52.17 5.12
CA GLN A 282 -34.60 53.10 6.18
C GLN A 282 -33.44 54.02 5.76
N ASP A 283 -33.07 54.03 4.47
CA ASP A 283 -31.94 54.78 3.91
C ASP A 283 -30.57 54.47 4.57
N ALA A 284 -30.45 53.34 5.27
CA ALA A 284 -29.23 52.94 5.97
C ALA A 284 -28.16 52.35 5.01
N ILE A 285 -28.59 51.81 3.87
CA ILE A 285 -27.72 51.26 2.83
C ILE A 285 -28.20 51.68 1.44
N SER A 286 -27.31 51.66 0.44
CA SER A 286 -27.69 51.90 -0.95
C SER A 286 -28.33 50.66 -1.59
N GLY A 287 -29.16 50.86 -2.62
CA GLY A 287 -29.80 49.75 -3.34
C GLY A 287 -28.80 48.79 -3.98
N ALA A 288 -27.62 49.27 -4.35
CA ALA A 288 -26.53 48.43 -4.84
C ALA A 288 -25.95 47.51 -3.74
N VAL A 289 -25.81 48.01 -2.51
CA VAL A 289 -25.39 47.20 -1.35
C VAL A 289 -26.49 46.20 -0.97
N MET A 290 -27.77 46.57 -1.12
CA MET A 290 -28.90 45.66 -0.88
C MET A 290 -28.81 44.38 -1.72
N VAL A 291 -28.40 44.48 -2.99
CA VAL A 291 -28.26 43.33 -3.90
C VAL A 291 -26.91 42.61 -3.72
N LEU A 292 -25.85 43.34 -3.35
CA LEU A 292 -24.53 42.77 -3.04
C LEU A 292 -24.62 41.69 -1.96
N MET A 293 -25.35 41.97 -0.88
CA MET A 293 -25.42 41.12 0.32
C MET A 293 -25.90 39.68 0.03
N PRO A 294 -27.09 39.44 -0.56
CA PRO A 294 -27.57 38.10 -0.87
C PRO A 294 -26.68 37.37 -1.89
N LEU A 295 -26.05 38.07 -2.84
CA LEU A 295 -25.14 37.45 -3.81
C LEU A 295 -23.80 37.03 -3.20
N ALA A 296 -23.30 37.78 -2.20
CA ALA A 296 -22.14 37.37 -1.41
C ALA A 296 -22.44 36.08 -0.62
N VAL A 297 -23.64 35.95 -0.05
CA VAL A 297 -24.09 34.72 0.63
C VAL A 297 -24.21 33.56 -0.35
N LEU A 298 -24.79 33.77 -1.53
CA LEU A 298 -24.93 32.74 -2.57
C LEU A 298 -23.57 32.12 -2.96
N ALA A 299 -22.52 32.94 -3.04
CA ALA A 299 -21.16 32.50 -3.35
C ALA A 299 -20.57 31.52 -2.31
N CYS A 300 -21.04 31.55 -1.05
CA CYS A 300 -20.61 30.60 -0.02
C CYS A 300 -21.02 29.16 -0.35
N GLY A 301 -22.07 28.97 -1.16
CA GLY A 301 -22.53 27.65 -1.57
C GLY A 301 -21.45 26.84 -2.27
N GLU A 302 -20.61 27.46 -3.10
CA GLU A 302 -19.51 26.79 -3.79
C GLU A 302 -18.47 26.22 -2.82
N ALA A 303 -18.18 26.92 -1.71
CA ALA A 303 -17.22 26.47 -0.71
C ALA A 303 -17.76 25.32 0.16
N LEU A 304 -19.06 25.34 0.47
CA LEU A 304 -19.71 24.30 1.27
C LEU A 304 -20.07 23.04 0.45
N ALA A 305 -20.24 23.16 -0.87
CA ALA A 305 -20.71 22.07 -1.75
C ALA A 305 -19.85 20.80 -1.75
N LEU A 306 -18.56 20.90 -1.42
CA LEU A 306 -17.63 19.76 -1.39
C LEU A 306 -17.68 18.97 -0.08
N LEU A 307 -18.17 19.57 1.01
CA LEU A 307 -18.17 18.97 2.34
C LEU A 307 -19.10 17.74 2.46
N PRO A 308 -20.32 17.72 1.87
CA PRO A 308 -21.26 16.61 2.01
C PRO A 308 -20.75 15.22 1.65
N VAL A 309 -19.80 15.14 0.72
CA VAL A 309 -19.19 13.89 0.26
C VAL A 309 -17.84 13.64 0.93
N ALA A 310 -17.13 14.68 1.36
CA ALA A 310 -15.79 14.54 1.91
C ALA A 310 -15.77 13.65 3.17
N PHE A 311 -16.68 13.91 4.12
CA PHE A 311 -16.65 13.26 5.43
C PHE A 311 -17.32 11.88 5.45
N THR A 312 -18.13 11.54 4.45
CA THR A 312 -18.69 10.18 4.32
C THR A 312 -17.62 9.13 3.96
N HIS A 313 -16.47 9.54 3.43
CA HIS A 313 -15.32 8.66 3.15
C HIS A 313 -14.29 8.57 4.29
N LEU A 314 -14.53 9.24 5.42
CA LEU A 314 -13.58 9.27 6.54
C LEU A 314 -13.35 7.89 7.15
N GLY A 315 -14.38 7.02 7.15
CA GLY A 315 -14.24 5.64 7.64
C GLY A 315 -13.25 4.84 6.80
N ALA A 316 -13.40 4.87 5.47
CA ALA A 316 -12.47 4.24 4.54
C ALA A 316 -11.03 4.74 4.77
N THR A 317 -10.85 6.06 4.87
CA THR A 317 -9.54 6.70 5.12
C THR A 317 -8.91 6.22 6.43
N ARG A 318 -9.71 6.15 7.52
CA ARG A 318 -9.25 5.61 8.81
C ARG A 318 -8.86 4.13 8.71
N GLY A 319 -9.65 3.31 8.03
CA GLY A 319 -9.35 1.89 7.85
C GLY A 319 -8.07 1.63 7.06
N ALA A 320 -7.81 2.41 6.01
CA ALA A 320 -6.56 2.37 5.27
C ALA A 320 -5.38 2.80 6.15
N ALA A 321 -5.50 3.93 6.87
CA ALA A 321 -4.47 4.40 7.80
C ALA A 321 -4.12 3.34 8.87
N GLU A 322 -5.12 2.64 9.42
CA GLU A 322 -4.92 1.56 10.40
C GLU A 322 -4.12 0.39 9.81
N ARG A 323 -4.49 -0.07 8.60
CA ARG A 323 -3.79 -1.16 7.90
C ARG A 323 -2.35 -0.79 7.57
N LEU A 324 -2.11 0.43 7.10
CA LEU A 324 -0.78 0.92 6.77
C LEU A 324 0.08 1.15 8.03
N ASN A 325 -0.50 1.66 9.11
CA ASN A 325 0.19 1.79 10.40
C ASN A 325 0.56 0.43 11.00
N ALA A 326 -0.28 -0.60 10.82
CA ALA A 326 0.05 -1.96 11.25
C ALA A 326 1.25 -2.52 10.46
N LEU A 327 1.32 -2.26 9.16
CA LEU A 327 2.45 -2.63 8.32
C LEU A 327 3.75 -1.95 8.77
N VAL A 328 3.73 -0.64 8.98
CA VAL A 328 4.90 0.12 9.46
C VAL A 328 5.37 -0.40 10.83
N ARG A 329 4.44 -0.75 11.73
CA ARG A 329 4.78 -1.35 13.02
C ARG A 329 5.45 -2.71 12.88
N ALA A 330 4.92 -3.59 12.03
CA ALA A 330 5.51 -4.89 11.75
C ALA A 330 6.93 -4.80 11.18
N GLY A 331 7.22 -3.78 10.37
CA GLY A 331 8.58 -3.53 9.86
C GLY A 331 9.59 -3.09 10.92
N LYS A 332 9.16 -2.34 11.95
CA LYS A 332 10.04 -1.83 13.00
C LYS A 332 10.51 -2.91 13.98
N THR A 333 9.68 -3.91 14.24
CA THR A 333 10.00 -5.02 15.16
C THR A 333 11.19 -5.88 14.73
N ARG A 334 11.62 -5.80 13.46
CA ARG A 334 12.83 -6.49 12.97
C ARG A 334 14.10 -5.64 13.09
N GLY A 335 14.02 -4.45 13.71
CA GLY A 335 15.10 -3.49 13.83
C GLY A 335 16.11 -3.83 14.93
N MET A 336 16.90 -4.88 14.72
CA MET A 336 18.27 -5.01 15.22
C MET A 336 18.94 -6.06 14.32
N ALA A 337 19.39 -5.62 13.14
CA ALA A 337 20.35 -6.39 12.39
C ALA A 337 21.61 -6.42 13.25
N GLY A 338 22.03 -7.60 13.68
CA GLY A 338 23.32 -7.72 14.31
C GLY A 338 24.44 -7.24 13.37
N SER A 339 25.59 -6.93 13.93
CA SER A 339 26.71 -6.32 13.21
C SER A 339 27.85 -7.29 12.95
N GLU A 340 27.69 -8.56 13.35
CA GLU A 340 28.80 -9.50 13.29
C GLU A 340 28.96 -10.07 11.88
N PRO A 341 30.20 -10.06 11.33
CA PRO A 341 30.50 -10.72 10.07
C PRO A 341 30.54 -12.24 10.26
N LEU A 342 30.39 -12.97 9.17
CA LEU A 342 30.63 -14.42 9.14
C LEU A 342 32.08 -14.72 8.73
N PRO A 343 32.70 -15.78 9.27
CA PRO A 343 34.06 -16.16 8.91
C PRO A 343 34.15 -16.61 7.44
N ALA A 344 35.35 -16.53 6.85
CA ALA A 344 35.62 -17.05 5.51
C ALA A 344 35.61 -18.59 5.44
N GLY A 345 35.38 -19.17 4.25
CA GLY A 345 35.36 -20.63 4.05
C GLY A 345 34.08 -21.36 4.46
N PRO A 346 34.15 -22.69 4.69
CA PRO A 346 32.99 -23.49 5.06
C PRO A 346 32.43 -23.12 6.44
N LEU A 347 31.11 -23.05 6.56
CA LEU A 347 30.45 -22.66 7.82
C LEU A 347 30.02 -23.88 8.63
N SER A 348 30.22 -23.85 9.95
CA SER A 348 29.55 -24.77 10.87
C SER A 348 28.11 -24.34 11.13
N LEU A 349 27.23 -25.28 11.47
CA LEU A 349 25.87 -25.01 11.92
C LEU A 349 25.57 -25.79 13.20
N SER A 350 24.95 -25.14 14.18
CA SER A 350 24.42 -25.78 15.37
C SER A 350 23.02 -25.27 15.66
N LEU A 351 22.06 -26.19 15.78
CA LEU A 351 20.73 -25.94 16.35
C LEU A 351 20.75 -26.55 17.75
N CYS A 352 20.42 -25.75 18.76
CA CYS A 352 20.39 -26.18 20.16
C CYS A 352 18.97 -26.02 20.71
N ASN A 353 18.30 -27.15 20.96
CA ASN A 353 16.93 -27.24 21.46
C ASN A 353 15.93 -26.34 20.70
N VAL A 354 16.01 -26.35 19.36
CA VAL A 354 15.24 -25.42 18.53
C VAL A 354 13.81 -25.90 18.32
N SER A 355 12.83 -25.08 18.70
CA SER A 355 11.41 -25.33 18.46
C SER A 355 10.78 -24.26 17.57
N LEU A 356 9.75 -24.61 16.81
CA LEU A 356 9.02 -23.66 15.97
C LEU A 356 7.52 -23.92 16.01
N SER A 357 6.74 -22.90 16.34
CA SER A 357 5.29 -22.91 16.25
C SER A 357 4.76 -21.84 15.30
N TYR A 358 4.02 -22.27 14.28
CA TYR A 358 3.26 -21.36 13.43
C TYR A 358 2.06 -20.77 14.20
N PRO A 359 1.65 -19.52 13.92
CA PRO A 359 0.57 -18.88 14.67
C PRO A 359 -0.75 -19.59 14.35
N GLY A 360 -1.49 -19.97 15.39
CA GLY A 360 -2.74 -20.71 15.25
C GLY A 360 -2.57 -22.21 15.00
N ALA A 361 -1.34 -22.73 14.96
CA ALA A 361 -1.11 -24.17 14.92
C ALA A 361 -1.40 -24.80 16.29
N LEU A 362 -2.10 -25.94 16.29
CA LEU A 362 -2.39 -26.70 17.51
C LEU A 362 -1.16 -27.40 18.09
N GLN A 363 -0.18 -27.70 17.24
CA GLN A 363 1.09 -28.31 17.62
C GLN A 363 2.26 -27.57 16.97
N PRO A 364 3.43 -27.52 17.63
CA PRO A 364 4.67 -27.05 17.02
C PRO A 364 5.02 -27.85 15.75
N ALA A 365 5.55 -27.15 14.76
CA ALA A 365 6.08 -27.78 13.55
C ALA A 365 7.45 -28.44 13.80
N LEU A 366 8.21 -27.92 14.77
CA LEU A 366 9.49 -28.46 15.22
C LEU A 366 9.55 -28.42 16.74
N HIS A 367 10.15 -29.46 17.31
CA HIS A 367 10.22 -29.69 18.75
C HIS A 367 11.62 -30.10 19.17
N GLY A 368 12.33 -29.20 19.87
CA GLY A 368 13.63 -29.49 20.49
C GLY A 368 14.64 -30.09 19.51
N ILE A 369 14.82 -29.45 18.36
CA ILE A 369 15.75 -29.91 17.34
C ILE A 369 17.17 -29.59 17.77
N ASP A 370 17.95 -30.64 18.02
CA ASP A 370 19.40 -30.61 18.17
C ASP A 370 20.05 -31.14 16.89
N LEU A 371 20.84 -30.30 16.22
CA LEU A 371 21.50 -30.66 14.97
C LEU A 371 22.81 -29.91 14.81
N THR A 372 23.90 -30.65 14.58
CA THR A 372 25.23 -30.08 14.35
C THR A 372 25.79 -30.49 12.98
N LEU A 373 26.32 -29.53 12.23
CA LEU A 373 27.05 -29.73 10.99
C LEU A 373 28.45 -29.12 11.13
N ALA A 374 29.47 -29.97 11.03
CA ALA A 374 30.85 -29.49 11.01
C ALA A 374 31.16 -28.78 9.68
N PRO A 375 32.13 -27.83 9.66
CA PRO A 375 32.53 -27.12 8.44
C PRO A 375 32.92 -28.09 7.31
N GLY A 376 32.41 -27.87 6.10
CA GLY A 376 32.74 -28.63 4.89
C GLY A 376 32.06 -30.00 4.83
N ARG A 377 31.26 -30.35 5.85
CA ARG A 377 30.48 -31.58 5.86
C ARG A 377 29.14 -31.37 5.17
N ARG A 378 28.56 -32.50 4.73
CA ARG A 378 27.30 -32.54 4.01
C ARG A 378 26.33 -33.45 4.74
N LEU A 379 25.15 -32.94 5.05
CA LEU A 379 24.09 -33.61 5.79
C LEU A 379 22.88 -33.82 4.88
N ALA A 380 22.28 -35.01 4.91
CA ALA A 380 20.95 -35.24 4.36
C ALA A 380 19.92 -35.27 5.50
N LEU A 381 18.93 -34.37 5.43
CA LEU A 381 17.76 -34.35 6.31
C LEU A 381 16.60 -35.05 5.58
N ILE A 382 16.26 -36.25 6.04
CA ILE A 382 15.28 -37.15 5.42
C ILE A 382 13.97 -37.08 6.18
N GLY A 383 12.84 -37.11 5.49
CA GLY A 383 11.55 -37.27 6.14
C GLY A 383 10.38 -37.16 5.18
N ALA A 384 9.20 -37.60 5.62
CA ALA A 384 7.98 -37.50 4.84
C ALA A 384 7.62 -36.03 4.49
N SER A 385 6.72 -35.85 3.51
CA SER A 385 6.13 -34.53 3.28
C SER A 385 5.42 -34.04 4.54
N GLY A 386 5.59 -32.77 4.89
CA GLY A 386 5.04 -32.21 6.14
C GLY A 386 5.82 -32.53 7.42
N ALA A 387 6.94 -33.27 7.36
CA ALA A 387 7.72 -33.60 8.57
C ALA A 387 8.44 -32.39 9.23
N GLY A 388 8.54 -31.25 8.54
CA GLY A 388 9.17 -30.02 9.04
C GLY A 388 10.48 -29.60 8.34
N LYS A 389 10.90 -30.30 7.27
CA LYS A 389 12.19 -30.04 6.56
C LYS A 389 12.32 -28.59 6.07
N SER A 390 11.31 -28.09 5.35
CA SER A 390 11.31 -26.70 4.86
C SER A 390 11.24 -25.68 6.00
N SER A 391 10.66 -26.04 7.15
CA SER A 391 10.67 -25.21 8.36
C SER A 391 12.07 -25.10 8.97
N VAL A 392 12.84 -26.20 9.01
CA VAL A 392 14.26 -26.18 9.43
C VAL A 392 15.06 -25.28 8.49
N ALA A 393 14.87 -25.41 7.17
CA ALA A 393 15.55 -24.55 6.19
C ALA A 393 15.19 -23.06 6.35
N ALA A 394 13.92 -22.74 6.60
CA ALA A 394 13.46 -21.37 6.83
C ALA A 394 14.06 -20.76 8.12
N LEU A 395 14.24 -21.56 9.16
CA LEU A 395 14.94 -21.14 10.39
C LEU A 395 16.41 -20.83 10.12
N ILE A 396 17.15 -21.77 9.51
CA ILE A 396 18.59 -21.60 9.23
C ILE A 396 18.82 -20.39 8.30
N ALA A 397 17.95 -20.19 7.30
CA ALA A 397 18.02 -19.06 6.39
C ALA A 397 17.53 -17.71 7.00
N ARG A 398 17.26 -17.67 8.32
CA ARG A 398 16.71 -16.52 9.05
C ARG A 398 15.47 -15.91 8.38
N ARG A 399 14.65 -16.76 7.76
CA ARG A 399 13.36 -16.40 7.18
C ARG A 399 12.24 -16.47 8.21
N LEU A 400 12.42 -17.31 9.24
CA LEU A 400 11.59 -17.42 10.42
C LEU A 400 12.46 -17.35 11.69
N PRO A 401 12.00 -16.71 12.78
CA PRO A 401 12.64 -16.83 14.07
C PRO A 401 12.26 -18.15 14.76
N PRO A 402 13.16 -18.78 15.53
CA PRO A 402 12.81 -19.89 16.40
C PRO A 402 11.84 -19.43 17.50
N SER A 403 10.97 -20.33 17.97
CA SER A 403 10.10 -20.08 19.12
C SER A 403 10.83 -20.29 20.44
N GLU A 404 11.72 -21.29 20.46
CA GLU A 404 12.63 -21.60 21.57
C GLU A 404 13.95 -22.12 20.98
N GLY A 405 15.00 -22.09 21.79
CA GLY A 405 16.35 -22.51 21.40
C GLY A 405 17.14 -21.46 20.63
N GLU A 406 18.34 -21.84 20.22
CA GLU A 406 19.28 -20.95 19.54
C GLU A 406 19.88 -21.64 18.31
N ILE A 407 20.17 -20.85 17.28
CA ILE A 407 20.85 -21.30 16.07
C ILE A 407 22.17 -20.54 15.98
N VAL A 408 23.27 -21.27 15.85
CA VAL A 408 24.63 -20.72 15.72
C VAL A 408 25.17 -21.12 14.35
N LEU A 409 25.67 -20.13 13.60
CA LEU A 409 26.24 -20.33 12.26
C LEU A 409 27.66 -19.77 12.25
N GLY A 410 28.65 -20.60 11.92
CA GLY A 410 30.06 -20.20 11.90
C GLY A 410 30.58 -19.73 13.27
N GLY A 411 29.99 -20.21 14.37
CA GLY A 411 30.31 -19.78 15.73
C GLY A 411 29.59 -18.52 16.21
N VAL A 412 28.79 -17.87 15.36
CA VAL A 412 28.03 -16.65 15.70
C VAL A 412 26.54 -16.97 15.84
N PRO A 413 25.85 -16.51 16.90
CA PRO A 413 24.39 -16.60 17.00
C PRO A 413 23.69 -15.99 15.79
N LEU A 414 22.75 -16.72 15.19
CA LEU A 414 22.08 -16.32 13.95
C LEU A 414 21.37 -14.96 14.05
N ALA A 415 20.95 -14.56 15.24
CA ALA A 415 20.34 -13.26 15.51
C ALA A 415 21.35 -12.09 15.46
N GLN A 416 22.64 -12.34 15.70
CA GLN A 416 23.71 -11.34 15.80
C GLN A 416 24.47 -11.12 14.48
N ILE A 417 24.22 -11.95 13.47
CA ILE A 417 24.87 -11.85 12.15
C ILE A 417 24.31 -10.67 11.34
N GLU A 418 25.17 -9.95 10.62
CA GLU A 418 24.74 -8.96 9.63
C GLU A 418 23.89 -9.60 8.50
N GLU A 419 22.73 -9.02 8.18
CA GLU A 419 21.83 -9.58 7.13
C GLU A 419 22.53 -9.70 5.77
N ARG A 420 23.36 -8.73 5.39
CA ARG A 420 24.10 -8.80 4.14
C ARG A 420 25.09 -9.96 4.13
N ALA A 421 25.91 -10.07 5.17
CA ALA A 421 26.86 -11.17 5.33
C ALA A 421 26.14 -12.53 5.31
N LEU A 422 24.99 -12.67 5.99
CA LEU A 422 24.20 -13.89 5.94
C LEU A 422 23.72 -14.23 4.53
N ARG A 423 23.18 -13.26 3.76
CA ARG A 423 22.64 -13.49 2.41
C ARG A 423 23.71 -13.75 1.35
N GLU A 424 24.92 -13.25 1.57
CA GLU A 424 26.09 -13.53 0.72
C GLU A 424 26.67 -14.93 1.02
N ARG A 425 26.67 -15.36 2.30
CA ARG A 425 27.33 -16.59 2.75
C ARG A 425 26.44 -17.82 2.84
N LEU A 426 25.12 -17.64 2.88
CA LEU A 426 24.14 -18.72 2.90
C LEU A 426 23.29 -18.68 1.65
N ALA A 427 23.19 -19.82 0.96
CA ALA A 427 22.30 -19.98 -0.18
C ALA A 427 21.25 -21.07 0.07
N LEU A 428 20.00 -20.79 -0.31
CA LEU A 428 18.88 -21.71 -0.20
C LEU A 428 18.26 -21.91 -1.58
N LEU A 429 18.29 -23.15 -2.07
CA LEU A 429 17.46 -23.61 -3.18
C LEU A 429 16.19 -24.23 -2.59
N GLY A 430 15.07 -23.50 -2.67
CA GLY A 430 13.79 -24.00 -2.19
C GLY A 430 13.08 -24.91 -3.21
N GLN A 431 12.02 -25.57 -2.76
CA GLN A 431 11.21 -26.45 -3.62
C GLN A 431 10.59 -25.71 -4.83
N ARG A 432 10.16 -24.45 -4.67
CA ARG A 432 9.65 -23.61 -5.76
C ARG A 432 10.72 -22.66 -6.27
N VAL A 433 10.77 -22.48 -7.59
CA VAL A 433 11.69 -21.54 -8.25
C VAL A 433 10.92 -20.29 -8.67
N ASP A 434 11.33 -19.15 -8.14
CA ASP A 434 10.77 -17.85 -8.52
C ASP A 434 11.60 -17.24 -9.66
N LEU A 435 10.98 -17.07 -10.83
CA LEU A 435 11.56 -16.36 -11.97
C LEU A 435 10.76 -15.08 -12.25
N PHE A 436 11.48 -14.00 -12.48
CA PHE A 436 10.89 -12.69 -12.76
C PHE A 436 10.64 -12.53 -14.25
N GLN A 437 9.61 -11.77 -14.58
CA GLN A 437 9.35 -11.34 -15.95
C GLN A 437 10.51 -10.46 -16.44
N GLY A 438 11.40 -11.04 -17.24
CA GLY A 438 12.61 -10.42 -17.75
C GLY A 438 13.38 -11.42 -18.59
N SER A 439 14.59 -11.07 -19.02
CA SER A 439 15.45 -11.99 -19.77
C SER A 439 16.04 -13.10 -18.88
N LEU A 440 16.53 -14.17 -19.51
CA LEU A 440 17.32 -15.20 -18.84
C LEU A 440 18.54 -14.58 -18.14
N ALA A 441 19.23 -13.64 -18.80
CA ALA A 441 20.35 -12.89 -18.25
C ALA A 441 19.96 -12.09 -17.00
N ALA A 442 18.86 -11.33 -17.08
CA ALA A 442 18.36 -10.55 -15.95
C ALA A 442 18.04 -11.45 -14.74
N ASN A 443 17.44 -12.61 -15.00
CA ASN A 443 17.14 -13.59 -13.97
C ASN A 443 18.41 -14.19 -13.34
N LEU A 444 19.47 -14.49 -14.09
CA LEU A 444 20.74 -14.97 -13.53
C LEU A 444 21.48 -13.90 -12.73
N ARG A 445 21.48 -12.64 -13.20
CA ARG A 445 22.12 -11.51 -12.53
C ARG A 445 21.48 -11.12 -11.20
N LEU A 446 20.29 -11.64 -10.87
CA LEU A 446 19.75 -11.53 -9.50
C LEU A 446 20.64 -12.22 -8.46
N ALA A 447 21.38 -13.25 -8.86
CA ALA A 447 22.33 -13.92 -7.98
C ALA A 447 23.67 -13.20 -7.89
N ALA A 448 24.15 -12.65 -9.02
CA ALA A 448 25.41 -11.93 -9.16
C ALA A 448 25.23 -10.73 -10.11
N PRO A 449 24.92 -9.52 -9.59
CA PRO A 449 24.55 -8.37 -10.43
C PRO A 449 25.65 -7.92 -11.41
N GLN A 450 26.90 -8.14 -11.04
CA GLN A 450 28.08 -7.76 -11.82
C GLN A 450 28.63 -8.91 -12.70
N ALA A 451 27.91 -10.03 -12.81
CA ALA A 451 28.35 -11.16 -13.62
C ALA A 451 28.43 -10.77 -15.11
N SER A 452 29.61 -11.00 -15.70
CA SER A 452 29.84 -10.84 -17.13
C SER A 452 29.03 -11.87 -17.91
N GLU A 453 28.79 -11.61 -19.19
CA GLU A 453 28.09 -12.55 -20.06
C GLU A 453 28.80 -13.91 -20.10
N THR A 454 30.14 -13.92 -20.10
CA THR A 454 30.95 -15.14 -20.04
C THR A 454 30.65 -15.96 -18.79
N SER A 455 30.55 -15.32 -17.62
CA SER A 455 30.17 -16.00 -16.38
C SER A 455 28.74 -16.56 -16.43
N LEU A 456 27.82 -15.85 -17.09
CA LEU A 456 26.45 -16.35 -17.28
C LEU A 456 26.42 -17.60 -18.15
N TRP A 457 27.17 -17.61 -19.27
CA TRP A 457 27.29 -18.79 -20.12
C TRP A 457 27.97 -19.96 -19.41
N GLN A 458 29.00 -19.69 -18.59
CA GLN A 458 29.62 -20.72 -17.74
C GLN A 458 28.63 -21.31 -16.74
N ALA A 459 27.80 -20.48 -16.11
CA ALA A 459 26.77 -20.95 -15.17
C ALA A 459 25.72 -21.82 -15.88
N LEU A 460 25.30 -21.42 -17.08
CA LEU A 460 24.39 -22.21 -17.92
C LEU A 460 25.04 -23.52 -18.38
N ALA A 461 26.31 -23.50 -18.75
CA ALA A 461 27.05 -24.68 -19.14
C ALA A 461 27.20 -25.65 -17.96
N TRP A 462 27.47 -25.15 -16.76
CA TRP A 462 27.52 -25.95 -15.52
C TRP A 462 26.20 -26.69 -15.28
N VAL A 463 25.06 -26.05 -15.54
CA VAL A 463 23.73 -26.69 -15.47
C VAL A 463 23.25 -27.38 -16.75
N ALA A 464 24.09 -27.52 -17.78
CA ALA A 464 23.72 -28.10 -19.08
C ALA A 464 22.49 -27.43 -19.74
N LEU A 465 22.40 -26.10 -19.64
CA LEU A 465 21.39 -25.27 -20.32
C LEU A 465 21.97 -24.37 -21.41
N ASP A 466 23.29 -24.34 -21.60
CA ASP A 466 23.95 -23.43 -22.54
C ASP A 466 23.56 -23.72 -24.00
N GLU A 467 23.53 -24.98 -24.42
CA GLU A 467 23.13 -25.35 -25.78
C GLU A 467 21.68 -24.94 -26.08
N TRP A 468 20.76 -25.28 -25.17
CA TRP A 468 19.36 -24.85 -25.27
C TRP A 468 19.24 -23.33 -25.33
N ALA A 469 19.97 -22.61 -24.47
CA ALA A 469 19.92 -21.16 -24.44
C ALA A 469 20.47 -20.53 -25.74
N ARG A 470 21.48 -21.12 -26.38
CA ARG A 470 22.00 -20.67 -27.70
C ARG A 470 21.00 -20.86 -28.84
N GLN A 471 20.10 -21.84 -28.73
CA GLN A 471 19.07 -22.10 -29.74
C GLN A 471 17.88 -21.13 -29.63
N LEU A 472 17.76 -20.37 -28.54
CA LEU A 472 16.70 -19.39 -28.37
C LEU A 472 16.91 -18.18 -29.30
N PRO A 473 15.84 -17.57 -29.84
CA PRO A 473 15.94 -16.46 -30.79
C PRO A 473 16.76 -15.25 -30.31
N HIS A 474 16.86 -15.05 -28.99
CA HIS A 474 17.58 -13.93 -28.38
C HIS A 474 18.63 -14.39 -27.37
N GLY A 475 18.99 -15.67 -27.36
CA GLY A 475 20.00 -16.21 -26.44
C GLY A 475 19.71 -15.89 -24.97
N LEU A 476 20.69 -15.26 -24.31
CA LEU A 476 20.57 -14.78 -22.93
C LEU A 476 19.49 -13.70 -22.74
N GLU A 477 19.17 -12.94 -23.77
CA GLU A 477 18.16 -11.89 -23.71
C GLU A 477 16.73 -12.41 -23.96
N THR A 478 16.56 -13.72 -24.15
CA THR A 478 15.23 -14.31 -24.30
C THR A 478 14.37 -14.11 -23.05
N PRO A 479 13.14 -13.57 -23.18
CA PRO A 479 12.24 -13.36 -22.06
C PRO A 479 11.69 -14.68 -21.53
N VAL A 480 11.77 -14.91 -20.22
CA VAL A 480 11.30 -16.16 -19.58
C VAL A 480 9.80 -16.13 -19.21
N GLY A 481 9.15 -14.97 -19.36
CA GLY A 481 7.73 -14.76 -19.03
C GLY A 481 7.45 -14.63 -17.52
N GLU A 482 6.22 -14.25 -17.17
CA GLU A 482 5.78 -14.14 -15.78
C GLU A 482 5.88 -15.49 -15.07
N GLY A 483 6.58 -15.53 -13.93
CA GLY A 483 6.79 -16.77 -13.17
C GLY A 483 7.60 -17.84 -13.91
N GLY A 484 8.28 -17.49 -15.01
CA GLY A 484 9.04 -18.45 -15.80
C GLY A 484 8.16 -19.37 -16.67
N ARG A 485 6.92 -18.98 -16.99
CA ARG A 485 5.99 -19.79 -17.81
C ARG A 485 6.51 -20.25 -19.16
N ALA A 486 7.55 -19.59 -19.71
CA ALA A 486 8.17 -20.01 -20.96
C ALA A 486 9.17 -21.18 -20.78
N LEU A 487 9.45 -21.60 -19.55
CA LEU A 487 10.38 -22.68 -19.22
C LEU A 487 9.64 -23.91 -18.71
N SER A 488 10.18 -25.09 -19.03
CA SER A 488 9.77 -26.33 -18.36
C SER A 488 10.20 -26.33 -16.88
N GLY A 489 9.56 -27.14 -16.05
CA GLY A 489 9.90 -27.23 -14.62
C GLY A 489 11.38 -27.57 -14.38
N GLY A 490 11.94 -28.50 -15.17
CA GLY A 490 13.35 -28.87 -15.12
C GLY A 490 14.29 -27.76 -15.63
N GLN A 491 13.88 -26.97 -16.62
CA GLN A 491 14.64 -25.79 -17.06
C GLN A 491 14.66 -24.71 -15.96
N ALA A 492 13.51 -24.40 -15.35
CA ALA A 492 13.44 -23.43 -14.25
C ALA A 492 14.30 -23.86 -13.06
N ARG A 493 14.26 -25.15 -12.67
CA ARG A 493 15.14 -25.73 -11.63
C ARG A 493 16.62 -25.52 -11.96
N ARG A 494 17.02 -25.82 -13.20
CA ARG A 494 18.41 -25.62 -13.65
C ARG A 494 18.82 -24.15 -13.66
N VAL A 495 17.93 -23.21 -14.00
CA VAL A 495 18.21 -21.77 -13.85
C VAL A 495 18.44 -21.39 -12.38
N ALA A 496 17.68 -21.96 -11.44
CA ALA A 496 17.90 -21.75 -10.02
C ALA A 496 19.23 -22.33 -9.52
N LEU A 497 19.64 -23.49 -10.05
CA LEU A 497 20.97 -24.06 -9.80
C LEU A 497 22.08 -23.19 -10.39
N ALA A 498 21.91 -22.61 -11.58
CA ALA A 498 22.88 -21.69 -12.17
C ALA A 498 23.03 -20.41 -11.31
N ARG A 499 21.92 -19.89 -10.77
CA ARG A 499 21.95 -18.79 -9.79
C ARG A 499 22.71 -19.17 -8.53
N LEU A 500 22.53 -20.39 -8.05
CA LEU A 500 23.25 -20.88 -6.89
C LEU A 500 24.75 -20.96 -7.18
N TRP A 501 25.14 -21.48 -8.34
CA TRP A 501 26.54 -21.61 -8.76
C TRP A 501 27.24 -20.26 -8.96
N LEU A 502 26.50 -19.24 -9.46
CA LEU A 502 27.00 -17.87 -9.57
C LEU A 502 27.31 -17.21 -8.23
N ARG A 503 26.92 -17.84 -7.11
CA ARG A 503 27.26 -17.40 -5.76
C ARG A 503 28.39 -18.25 -5.19
N ASP A 504 29.10 -17.68 -4.23
CA ASP A 504 30.13 -18.40 -3.44
C ASP A 504 29.72 -18.52 -1.95
N PRO A 505 28.70 -19.33 -1.63
CA PRO A 505 28.22 -19.49 -0.26
C PRO A 505 29.13 -20.44 0.55
N GLY A 506 29.26 -20.16 1.85
CA GLY A 506 29.90 -21.05 2.82
C GLY A 506 28.98 -22.14 3.39
N LEU A 507 27.66 -21.96 3.29
CA LEU A 507 26.63 -22.96 3.58
C LEU A 507 25.55 -22.98 2.49
N VAL A 508 25.21 -24.17 2.00
CA VAL A 508 24.17 -24.38 0.99
C VAL A 508 23.06 -25.27 1.53
N ILE A 509 21.81 -24.87 1.33
CA ILE A 509 20.63 -25.68 1.62
C ILE A 509 19.92 -26.01 0.30
N LEU A 510 19.71 -27.28 0.02
CA LEU A 510 19.15 -27.81 -1.22
C LEU A 510 17.89 -28.61 -0.93
N ASP A 511 16.73 -28.07 -1.29
CA ASP A 511 15.44 -28.76 -1.18
C ASP A 511 15.12 -29.48 -2.50
N GLU A 512 15.30 -30.80 -2.51
CA GLU A 512 15.12 -31.67 -3.68
C GLU A 512 15.78 -31.11 -4.97
N PRO A 513 17.12 -30.96 -5.01
CA PRO A 513 17.83 -30.24 -6.09
C PRO A 513 17.61 -30.83 -7.48
N PHE A 514 17.30 -32.13 -7.57
CA PHE A 514 17.07 -32.85 -8.82
C PHE A 514 15.58 -33.04 -9.17
N ALA A 515 14.66 -32.47 -8.39
CA ALA A 515 13.23 -32.62 -8.63
C ALA A 515 12.81 -32.08 -10.00
N GLY A 516 12.11 -32.91 -10.78
CA GLY A 516 11.60 -32.59 -12.11
C GLY A 516 12.65 -32.64 -13.23
N LEU A 517 13.82 -33.23 -12.98
CA LEU A 517 14.84 -33.47 -14.00
C LEU A 517 14.78 -34.91 -14.52
N ASP A 518 15.07 -35.08 -15.80
CA ASP A 518 15.31 -36.38 -16.44
C ASP A 518 16.63 -37.00 -15.97
N VAL A 519 16.71 -38.34 -16.07
CA VAL A 519 17.87 -39.13 -15.61
C VAL A 519 19.16 -38.67 -16.27
N ASP A 520 19.17 -38.47 -17.60
CA ASP A 520 20.36 -38.04 -18.35
C ASP A 520 20.91 -36.69 -17.87
N THR A 521 20.02 -35.78 -17.53
CA THR A 521 20.37 -34.48 -16.95
C THR A 521 20.93 -34.64 -15.53
N VAL A 522 20.35 -35.49 -14.69
CA VAL A 522 20.86 -35.76 -13.33
C VAL A 522 22.25 -36.40 -13.38
N THR A 523 22.46 -37.39 -14.25
CA THR A 523 23.76 -38.07 -14.44
C THR A 523 24.87 -37.08 -14.80
N ARG A 524 24.55 -36.04 -15.58
CA ARG A 524 25.51 -34.96 -15.92
C ARG A 524 25.71 -33.95 -14.79
N LEU A 525 24.66 -33.63 -14.03
CA LEU A 525 24.70 -32.58 -12.99
C LEU A 525 25.23 -33.06 -11.66
N ARG A 526 24.94 -34.31 -11.26
CA ARG A 526 25.36 -34.86 -9.97
C ARG A 526 26.87 -34.73 -9.72
N PRO A 527 27.78 -35.18 -10.61
CA PRO A 527 29.22 -35.03 -10.38
C PRO A 527 29.67 -33.56 -10.37
N ARG A 528 29.02 -32.69 -11.14
CA ARG A 528 29.31 -31.25 -11.17
C ARG A 528 28.90 -30.55 -9.87
N LEU A 529 27.77 -30.97 -9.29
CA LEU A 529 27.30 -30.53 -7.98
C LEU A 529 28.22 -31.04 -6.87
N ASP A 530 28.65 -32.31 -6.96
CA ASP A 530 29.58 -32.92 -6.01
C ASP A 530 30.88 -32.12 -5.91
N ALA A 531 31.53 -31.87 -7.06
CA ALA A 531 32.76 -31.08 -7.16
C ALA A 531 32.54 -29.63 -6.70
N TRP A 532 31.43 -28.99 -7.08
CA TRP A 532 31.14 -27.63 -6.62
C TRP A 532 30.89 -27.55 -5.11
N LEU A 533 30.40 -28.61 -4.47
CA LEU A 533 30.21 -28.64 -3.02
C LEU A 533 31.48 -29.02 -2.25
N GLU A 534 32.60 -29.31 -2.90
CA GLU A 534 33.88 -29.48 -2.23
C GLU A 534 34.30 -28.17 -1.54
N GLY A 535 34.73 -28.29 -0.28
CA GLY A 535 35.07 -27.12 0.55
C GLY A 535 33.87 -26.29 1.03
N ARG A 536 32.63 -26.75 0.83
CA ARG A 536 31.40 -26.07 1.27
C ARG A 536 30.58 -26.96 2.20
N SER A 537 29.91 -26.35 3.18
CA SER A 537 28.94 -27.06 4.01
C SER A 537 27.61 -27.17 3.27
N ALA A 538 26.94 -28.33 3.33
CA ALA A 538 25.70 -28.56 2.61
C ALA A 538 24.64 -29.29 3.44
N ILE A 539 23.37 -28.89 3.27
CA ILE A 539 22.21 -29.59 3.82
C ILE A 539 21.26 -29.91 2.67
N TYR A 540 21.03 -31.20 2.44
CA TYR A 540 20.04 -31.69 1.50
C TYR A 540 18.75 -32.00 2.24
N LEU A 541 17.62 -31.47 1.75
CA LEU A 541 16.30 -31.87 2.19
C LEU A 541 15.75 -32.84 1.14
N VAL A 542 15.55 -34.09 1.54
CA VAL A 542 15.08 -35.16 0.64
C VAL A 542 13.98 -35.96 1.29
N HIS A 543 13.17 -36.64 0.49
CA HIS A 543 12.13 -37.54 1.00
C HIS A 543 12.72 -38.84 1.52
N GLN A 544 13.64 -39.43 0.75
CA GLN A 544 14.32 -40.69 1.02
C GLN A 544 15.70 -40.70 0.33
N LEU A 545 16.58 -41.60 0.75
CA LEU A 545 17.81 -41.96 0.04
C LEU A 545 17.67 -43.42 -0.40
N ASP A 546 17.62 -43.66 -1.70
CA ASP A 546 17.32 -44.97 -2.28
C ASP A 546 18.54 -45.63 -2.94
N GLY A 547 19.72 -44.99 -2.84
CA GLY A 547 20.93 -45.44 -3.51
C GLY A 547 20.91 -45.25 -5.03
N GLY A 548 19.91 -44.55 -5.56
CA GLY A 548 19.71 -44.32 -6.99
C GLY A 548 20.45 -43.09 -7.52
N ASP A 549 20.28 -42.83 -8.82
CA ASP A 549 20.95 -41.71 -9.52
C ASP A 549 20.56 -40.33 -8.98
N PHE A 550 19.39 -40.23 -8.33
CA PHE A 550 18.84 -39.00 -7.75
C PHE A 550 19.32 -38.72 -6.32
N ASP A 551 20.10 -39.62 -5.71
CA ASP A 551 20.64 -39.38 -4.37
C ASP A 551 21.65 -38.22 -4.39
N PRO A 552 21.60 -37.30 -3.40
CA PRO A 552 22.55 -36.21 -3.30
C PRO A 552 23.99 -36.70 -3.08
N PRO A 553 24.99 -36.07 -3.71
CA PRO A 553 26.37 -36.53 -3.65
C PRO A 553 27.10 -36.12 -2.35
N GLY A 554 28.05 -36.98 -1.94
CA GLY A 554 28.99 -36.73 -0.84
C GLY A 554 28.36 -36.56 0.55
N VAL A 555 27.19 -37.14 0.79
CA VAL A 555 26.52 -37.11 2.10
C VAL A 555 27.37 -37.83 3.14
N SER A 556 27.79 -37.08 4.17
CA SER A 556 28.59 -37.60 5.28
C SER A 556 27.74 -38.02 6.48
N HIS A 557 26.60 -37.35 6.69
CA HIS A 557 25.72 -37.56 7.83
C HIS A 557 24.28 -37.61 7.35
N VAL A 558 23.47 -38.45 7.99
CA VAL A 558 22.04 -38.56 7.73
C VAL A 558 21.28 -38.30 9.02
N ALA A 559 20.26 -37.44 8.94
CA ALA A 559 19.33 -37.16 10.02
C ALA A 559 17.91 -37.43 9.54
N HIS A 560 17.12 -38.15 10.35
CA HIS A 560 15.70 -38.35 10.05
C HIS A 560 14.84 -37.38 10.85
N LEU A 561 13.91 -36.73 10.16
CA LEU A 561 12.92 -35.85 10.74
C LEU A 561 11.54 -36.52 10.67
N VAL A 562 10.97 -36.81 11.83
CA VAL A 562 9.67 -37.48 11.97
C VAL A 562 8.80 -36.64 12.90
N GLN A 563 7.66 -36.16 12.38
CA GLN A 563 6.69 -35.34 13.12
C GLN A 563 7.35 -34.18 13.89
N GLY A 564 8.26 -33.45 13.24
CA GLY A 564 8.93 -32.30 13.84
C GLY A 564 9.98 -32.62 14.91
N LYS A 565 10.38 -33.89 15.06
CA LYS A 565 11.48 -34.34 15.93
C LYS A 565 12.57 -35.00 15.12
N LEU A 566 13.82 -34.83 15.57
CA LEU A 566 14.98 -35.44 14.95
C LEU A 566 15.24 -36.80 15.60
N THR A 567 15.22 -37.87 14.83
CA THR A 567 15.42 -39.25 15.28
C THR A 567 16.61 -39.83 14.55
N VAL A 568 17.68 -40.16 15.29
CA VAL A 568 18.89 -40.87 14.81
C VAL A 568 19.77 -40.06 13.83
N CYS A 569 20.98 -39.71 14.28
CA CYS A 569 22.11 -39.34 13.42
C CYS A 569 23.01 -40.56 13.23
N ALA A 570 22.94 -41.24 12.10
CA ALA A 570 23.88 -42.31 11.77
C ALA A 570 25.05 -41.73 10.95
N ASN A 571 26.28 -41.91 11.43
CA ASN A 571 27.49 -41.60 10.65
C ASN A 571 27.64 -42.65 9.54
N ARG A 572 27.60 -42.23 8.27
CA ARG A 572 28.15 -43.06 7.19
C ARG A 572 29.67 -42.90 7.23
N GLY A 573 30.36 -43.86 7.84
CA GLY A 573 31.81 -43.98 7.72
C GLY A 573 32.20 -44.12 6.25
N HIS A 574 33.25 -43.42 5.81
CA HIS A 574 33.89 -43.64 4.51
C HIS A 574 34.22 -45.13 4.35
N PRO A 575 33.85 -45.80 3.25
CA PRO A 575 34.56 -47.00 2.85
C PRO A 575 35.93 -46.52 2.34
N SER A 576 36.97 -46.74 3.15
CA SER A 576 38.34 -46.77 2.64
C SER A 576 38.45 -47.94 1.66
N GLY A 577 38.54 -47.62 0.37
CA GLY A 577 38.89 -48.52 -0.72
C GLY A 577 39.85 -47.81 -1.64
#